data_AF-A0A934AEQ3-F1
#
_entry.id   AF-A0A934AEQ3-F1
#
_cell.length_a   1.000
_cell.length_b   1.000
_cell.length_c   1.000
_cell.angle_alpha   90.00
_cell.angle_beta   90.00
_cell.angle_gamma   90.00
#
_symmetry.space_group_name_H-M   'P 1'
#
loop_
_entity.id
_entity.type
_entity.pdbx_description
1 polymer ?
#
loop_
_entity_poly.entity_id
_entity_poly.type
_entity_poly.pdbx_seq_one_letter_code
_entity_poly.pdbx_strand_id
1 'polypeptide(L)'
;MAHGEAPAPLLRAIDAIASFLFSPLTEKSLLPAGWRLLGWDGEQGLQATLRRGREVVLVEFGPRDETRDCYARTRRFNVCARRSFASSGDLSPGGRRAADAVVAAVRSRERALPDVERSRTGRACIVREVAVARLLMPEGSGHYYINPYVGCTIGCAFCYVAPLADLSRGLEGLPALPWGRYVDVKVNAAEVLEREVRVHPPGIVRLSPILTDPYQPLERRCRVTRRCLEVLLGAGFSPVILTRAGRVVEDLDLLRRFRAAAVGLSVPTDDDRVRQRFEPGADPIPERLEALKRCRDAGVRTFAVVQPMLPMDPERLAGRLAPLVDCVRVDRMHDLPRLRGLYEAAGMPEAAEEPFFARTEAALRKAFAKRRVRFDEMDDLSGILGLG
;
A
#
# COMPACT_ATOMS: atom_id res chain seq x y z
N MET A 1 -33.39 -28.81 1.88
CA MET A 1 -33.09 -27.54 1.19
C MET A 1 -31.68 -27.68 0.64
N ALA A 2 -31.51 -27.62 -0.68
CA ALA A 2 -30.23 -27.85 -1.34
C ALA A 2 -29.22 -26.78 -0.92
N HIS A 3 -28.09 -27.20 -0.34
CA HIS A 3 -26.90 -26.38 -0.19
C HIS A 3 -26.32 -26.18 -1.58
N GLY A 4 -26.74 -25.11 -2.28
CA GLY A 4 -26.09 -24.71 -3.51
C GLY A 4 -24.63 -24.38 -3.21
N GLU A 5 -23.69 -25.07 -3.86
CA GLU A 5 -22.28 -24.71 -3.84
C GLU A 5 -22.16 -23.23 -4.24
N ALA A 6 -21.44 -22.44 -3.42
CA ALA A 6 -21.11 -21.09 -3.79
C ALA A 6 -20.31 -21.13 -5.12
N PRO A 7 -20.60 -20.25 -6.09
CA PRO A 7 -19.86 -20.23 -7.35
C PRO A 7 -18.37 -20.04 -7.08
N ALA A 8 -17.52 -20.75 -7.83
CA ALA A 8 -16.08 -20.68 -7.68
C ALA A 8 -15.59 -19.21 -7.78
N PRO A 9 -14.63 -18.78 -6.95
CA PRO A 9 -14.13 -17.41 -6.97
C PRO A 9 -13.58 -17.03 -8.34
N LEU A 10 -13.97 -15.86 -8.85
CA LEU A 10 -13.48 -15.37 -10.14
C LEU A 10 -11.99 -15.02 -10.03
N LEU A 11 -11.18 -15.52 -10.97
CA LEU A 11 -9.79 -15.13 -11.08
C LEU A 11 -9.70 -13.65 -11.49
N ARG A 12 -8.95 -12.85 -10.72
CA ARG A 12 -8.68 -11.45 -11.07
C ARG A 12 -7.98 -11.35 -12.43
N ALA A 13 -8.49 -10.48 -13.29
CA ALA A 13 -7.96 -10.31 -14.65
C ALA A 13 -6.77 -9.34 -14.69
N ILE A 14 -6.53 -8.56 -13.63
CA ILE A 14 -5.51 -7.51 -13.65
C ILE A 14 -4.10 -8.02 -13.95
N ASP A 15 -3.72 -9.20 -13.44
CA ASP A 15 -2.43 -9.82 -13.72
C ASP A 15 -2.31 -10.25 -15.18
N ALA A 16 -3.39 -10.76 -15.77
CA ALA A 16 -3.44 -11.11 -17.19
C ALA A 16 -3.33 -9.86 -18.07
N ILE A 17 -3.96 -8.76 -17.66
CA ILE A 17 -3.85 -7.45 -18.34
C ILE A 17 -2.41 -6.93 -18.26
N ALA A 18 -1.79 -6.95 -17.08
CA ALA A 18 -0.39 -6.56 -16.91
C ALA A 18 0.54 -7.44 -17.76
N SER A 19 0.32 -8.76 -17.75
CA SER A 19 1.06 -9.69 -18.59
C SER A 19 0.90 -9.37 -20.08
N PHE A 20 -0.32 -9.09 -20.55
CA PHE A 20 -0.57 -8.73 -21.94
C PHE A 20 0.19 -7.45 -22.35
N LEU A 21 0.24 -6.46 -21.46
CA LEU A 21 0.93 -5.19 -21.72
C LEU A 21 2.45 -5.32 -21.70
N PHE A 22 3.00 -6.12 -20.77
CA PHE A 22 4.43 -6.12 -20.45
C PHE A 22 5.22 -7.33 -20.93
N SER A 23 4.58 -8.48 -21.22
CA SER A 23 5.27 -9.68 -21.71
C SER A 23 6.13 -9.49 -22.97
N PRO A 24 5.83 -8.57 -23.91
CA PRO A 24 6.71 -8.33 -25.06
C PRO A 24 8.12 -7.89 -24.63
N LEU A 25 8.24 -7.17 -23.50
CA LEU A 25 9.52 -6.69 -22.97
C LEU A 25 10.42 -7.81 -22.44
N THR A 26 9.95 -9.05 -22.44
CA THR A 26 10.81 -10.23 -22.21
C THR A 26 11.73 -10.51 -23.39
N GLU A 27 11.39 -10.02 -24.60
CA GLU A 27 12.24 -10.07 -25.78
C GLU A 27 13.39 -9.08 -25.63
N LYS A 28 14.64 -9.60 -25.63
CA LYS A 28 15.85 -8.77 -25.44
C LYS A 28 16.00 -7.66 -26.48
N SER A 29 15.40 -7.81 -27.67
CA SER A 29 15.43 -6.83 -28.76
C SER A 29 14.63 -5.56 -28.45
N LEU A 30 13.61 -5.64 -27.58
CA LEU A 30 12.76 -4.50 -27.26
C LEU A 30 13.32 -3.60 -26.16
N LEU A 31 14.31 -4.08 -25.40
CA LEU A 31 14.97 -3.31 -24.35
C LEU A 31 16.39 -2.88 -24.76
N PRO A 32 16.89 -1.73 -24.27
CA PRO A 32 18.27 -1.33 -24.54
C PRO A 32 19.27 -2.37 -24.01
N ALA A 33 20.44 -2.47 -24.64
CA ALA A 33 21.46 -3.46 -24.28
C ALA A 33 21.77 -3.49 -22.77
N GLY A 34 21.75 -4.70 -22.20
CA GLY A 34 22.00 -4.96 -20.78
C GLY A 34 20.80 -4.76 -19.85
N TRP A 35 19.68 -4.21 -20.35
CA TRP A 35 18.43 -4.14 -19.59
C TRP A 35 17.61 -5.41 -19.74
N ARG A 36 16.87 -5.75 -18.68
CA ARG A 36 15.89 -6.83 -18.67
C ARG A 36 14.67 -6.44 -17.86
N LEU A 37 13.52 -6.97 -18.25
CA LEU A 37 12.33 -6.99 -17.42
C LEU A 37 12.58 -7.93 -16.22
N LEU A 38 12.49 -7.39 -15.02
CA LEU A 38 12.60 -8.16 -13.77
C LEU A 38 11.25 -8.76 -13.38
N GLY A 39 10.16 -8.03 -13.66
CA GLY A 39 8.80 -8.44 -13.39
C GLY A 39 7.82 -7.29 -13.56
N TRP A 40 6.54 -7.57 -13.33
CA TRP A 40 5.47 -6.59 -13.32
C TRP A 40 4.55 -6.80 -12.12
N ASP A 41 3.82 -5.74 -11.82
CA ASP A 41 2.71 -5.72 -10.89
C ASP A 41 1.46 -5.17 -11.58
N GLY A 42 0.31 -5.81 -11.35
CA GLY A 42 -1.01 -5.26 -11.69
C GLY A 42 -1.80 -4.79 -10.46
N GLU A 43 -1.40 -5.21 -9.26
CA GLU A 43 -2.06 -4.91 -8.01
C GLU A 43 -1.89 -3.43 -7.64
N GLN A 44 -0.66 -2.91 -7.55
CA GLN A 44 -0.37 -1.51 -7.16
C GLN A 44 -0.63 -0.48 -8.27
N GLY A 45 -1.45 -0.85 -9.26
CA GLY A 45 -1.46 -0.23 -10.57
C GLY A 45 -0.59 -1.02 -11.54
N LEU A 46 -0.75 -0.76 -12.84
CA LEU A 46 0.04 -1.42 -13.86
C LEU A 46 1.49 -0.90 -13.77
N GLN A 47 2.43 -1.76 -13.41
CA GLN A 47 3.82 -1.39 -13.18
C GLN A 47 4.77 -2.41 -13.79
N ALA A 48 5.85 -1.93 -14.42
CA ALA A 48 6.96 -2.76 -14.88
C ALA A 48 8.26 -2.40 -14.12
N THR A 49 9.03 -3.42 -13.75
CA THR A 49 10.34 -3.26 -13.11
C THR A 49 11.44 -3.72 -14.06
N LEU A 50 12.38 -2.85 -14.37
CA LEU A 50 13.49 -3.09 -15.28
C LEU A 50 14.82 -3.03 -14.51
N ARG A 51 15.81 -3.81 -14.93
CA ARG A 51 17.14 -3.82 -14.29
C ARG A 51 18.28 -3.88 -15.30
N ARG A 52 19.36 -3.16 -15.01
CA ARG A 52 20.69 -3.31 -15.61
C ARG A 52 21.77 -3.19 -14.53
N GLY A 53 22.51 -4.27 -14.28
CA GLY A 53 23.49 -4.30 -13.18
C GLY A 53 22.82 -4.02 -11.83
N ARG A 54 23.27 -2.95 -11.14
CA ARG A 54 22.67 -2.44 -9.89
C ARG A 54 21.55 -1.42 -10.09
N GLU A 55 21.37 -0.93 -11.32
CA GLU A 55 20.34 0.05 -11.64
C GLU A 55 18.98 -0.63 -11.82
N VAL A 56 17.97 -0.16 -11.08
CA VAL A 56 16.58 -0.62 -11.17
C VAL A 56 15.68 0.56 -11.48
N VAL A 57 14.84 0.40 -12.51
CA VAL A 57 13.87 1.41 -12.95
C VAL A 57 12.46 0.85 -12.81
N LEU A 58 11.60 1.62 -12.15
CA LEU A 58 10.18 1.37 -12.00
C LEU A 58 9.44 2.25 -13.01
N VAL A 59 8.51 1.66 -13.75
CA VAL A 59 7.60 2.38 -14.66
C VAL A 59 6.17 2.08 -14.24
N GLU A 60 5.48 3.09 -13.71
CA GLU A 60 4.13 3.01 -13.14
C GLU A 60 3.12 3.70 -14.05
N PHE A 61 1.96 3.08 -14.26
CA PHE A 61 0.88 3.60 -15.08
C PHE A 61 -0.32 3.93 -14.18
N GLY A 62 -0.55 5.23 -13.98
CA GLY A 62 -1.67 5.77 -13.22
C GLY A 62 -2.85 6.18 -14.12
N PRO A 63 -3.99 6.55 -13.51
CA PRO A 63 -5.13 7.09 -14.24
C PRO A 63 -4.75 8.28 -15.12
N ARG A 64 -5.43 8.42 -16.26
CA ARG A 64 -5.28 9.59 -17.13
C ARG A 64 -5.73 10.86 -16.41
N ASP A 65 -4.85 11.85 -16.31
CA ASP A 65 -5.14 13.17 -15.74
C ASP A 65 -4.27 14.22 -16.44
N GLU A 66 -4.89 15.11 -17.23
CA GLU A 66 -4.17 16.15 -17.98
C GLU A 66 -3.55 17.22 -17.07
N THR A 67 -4.02 17.33 -15.82
CA THR A 67 -3.58 18.37 -14.88
C THR A 67 -2.34 17.98 -14.08
N ARG A 68 -1.95 16.70 -14.11
CA ARG A 68 -0.81 16.17 -13.35
C ARG A 68 0.43 16.05 -14.22
N ASP A 69 1.57 16.49 -13.70
CA ASP A 69 2.88 16.18 -14.28
C ASP A 69 3.15 14.68 -14.28
N CYS A 70 3.84 14.21 -15.31
CA CYS A 70 4.19 12.81 -15.48
C CYS A 70 5.35 12.67 -16.47
N TYR A 71 6.07 11.55 -16.40
CA TYR A 71 7.17 11.23 -17.32
C TYR A 71 6.69 11.15 -18.78
N ALA A 72 5.57 10.46 -19.02
CA ALA A 72 4.96 10.35 -20.33
C ALA A 72 3.43 10.21 -20.24
N ARG A 73 2.77 10.51 -21.35
CA ARG A 73 1.32 10.38 -21.51
C ARG A 73 0.99 9.39 -22.63
N THR A 74 0.12 8.42 -22.34
CA THR A 74 -0.43 7.46 -23.32
C THR A 74 -1.88 7.82 -23.64
N ARG A 75 -2.65 7.02 -24.38
CA ARG A 75 -4.09 7.30 -24.54
C ARG A 75 -4.83 7.15 -23.20
N ARG A 76 -4.45 6.17 -22.38
CA ARG A 76 -5.22 5.77 -21.18
C ARG A 76 -4.55 6.09 -19.84
N PHE A 77 -3.26 6.41 -19.84
CA PHE A 77 -2.48 6.51 -18.62
C PHE A 77 -1.57 7.73 -18.58
N ASN A 78 -1.38 8.27 -17.37
CA ASN A 78 -0.20 9.02 -17.01
C ASN A 78 0.88 8.04 -16.57
N VAL A 79 2.12 8.23 -17.03
CA VAL A 79 3.25 7.33 -16.74
C VAL A 79 4.22 8.03 -15.82
N CYS A 80 4.59 7.38 -14.72
CA CYS A 80 5.70 7.77 -13.86
C CYS A 80 6.86 6.80 -14.10
N ALA A 81 8.10 7.31 -14.20
CA ALA A 81 9.29 6.48 -14.32
C ALA A 81 10.35 6.97 -13.33
N ARG A 82 10.81 6.08 -12.44
CA ARG A 82 11.70 6.43 -11.33
C ARG A 82 12.71 5.32 -11.03
N ARG A 83 13.79 5.65 -10.32
CA ARG A 83 14.73 4.64 -9.80
C ARG A 83 14.11 3.97 -8.57
N SER A 84 14.27 2.66 -8.44
CA SER A 84 13.79 1.97 -7.22
C SER A 84 14.69 2.35 -6.03
N PHE A 85 14.09 2.53 -4.85
CA PHE A 85 14.76 2.86 -3.57
C PHE A 85 15.59 4.17 -3.53
N ALA A 86 15.41 5.07 -4.50
CA ALA A 86 15.97 6.41 -4.43
C ALA A 86 14.82 7.44 -4.36
N SER A 87 14.86 8.30 -3.34
CA SER A 87 13.87 9.37 -3.14
C SER A 87 14.00 10.51 -4.15
N SER A 88 15.15 10.62 -4.82
CA SER A 88 15.43 11.65 -5.83
C SER A 88 16.51 11.20 -6.81
N GLY A 89 16.50 11.79 -8.00
CA GLY A 89 17.53 11.62 -9.01
C GLY A 89 16.96 11.21 -10.36
N ASP A 90 17.44 11.92 -11.39
CA ASP A 90 17.13 11.64 -12.78
C ASP A 90 17.47 10.21 -13.18
N LEU A 91 16.63 9.63 -14.04
CA LEU A 91 16.94 8.38 -14.72
C LEU A 91 18.23 8.55 -15.53
N SER A 92 19.09 7.53 -15.54
CA SER A 92 20.22 7.53 -16.46
C SER A 92 19.71 7.55 -17.92
N PRO A 93 20.52 7.98 -18.91
CA PRO A 93 20.11 7.88 -20.32
C PRO A 93 19.70 6.46 -20.73
N GLY A 94 20.31 5.42 -20.13
CA GLY A 94 19.90 4.04 -20.32
C GLY A 94 18.55 3.72 -19.69
N GLY A 95 18.31 4.24 -18.48
CA GLY A 95 17.04 4.10 -17.77
C GLY A 95 15.88 4.79 -18.47
N ARG A 96 16.09 5.99 -19.03
CA ARG A 96 15.08 6.69 -19.84
C ARG A 96 14.70 5.87 -21.07
N ARG A 97 15.69 5.39 -21.84
CA ARG A 97 15.42 4.52 -23.00
C ARG A 97 14.69 3.23 -22.62
N ALA A 98 15.01 2.64 -21.47
CA ALA A 98 14.30 1.47 -20.97
C ALA A 98 12.84 1.80 -20.62
N ALA A 99 12.60 2.94 -19.95
CA ALA A 99 11.25 3.42 -19.65
C ALA A 99 10.45 3.73 -20.93
N ASP A 100 11.07 4.37 -21.92
CA ASP A 100 10.44 4.66 -23.22
C ASP A 100 10.01 3.39 -23.95
N ALA A 101 10.79 2.31 -23.87
CA ALA A 101 10.42 1.01 -24.43
C ALA A 101 9.15 0.44 -23.76
N VAL A 102 9.01 0.58 -22.44
CA VAL A 102 7.77 0.20 -21.73
C VAL A 102 6.59 1.04 -22.20
N VAL A 103 6.77 2.36 -22.30
CA VAL A 103 5.72 3.27 -22.79
C VAL A 103 5.28 2.90 -24.20
N ALA A 104 6.23 2.59 -25.09
CA ALA A 104 5.95 2.15 -26.46
C ALA A 104 5.19 0.82 -26.50
N ALA A 105 5.60 -0.16 -25.69
CA ALA A 105 4.92 -1.44 -25.58
C ALA A 105 3.45 -1.26 -25.14
N VAL A 106 3.19 -0.40 -24.15
CA VAL A 106 1.82 -0.08 -23.70
C VAL A 106 1.03 0.67 -24.77
N ARG A 107 1.60 1.70 -25.41
CA ARG A 107 0.91 2.47 -26.48
C ARG A 107 0.41 1.59 -27.62
N SER A 108 1.19 0.59 -28.00
CA SER A 108 0.82 -0.35 -29.07
C SER A 108 -0.34 -1.30 -28.69
N ARG A 109 -0.66 -1.44 -27.39
CA ARG A 109 -1.59 -2.45 -26.87
C ARG A 109 -2.76 -1.88 -26.09
N GLU A 110 -2.66 -0.64 -25.59
CA GLU A 110 -3.68 -0.03 -24.73
C GLU A 110 -5.05 0.09 -25.39
N ARG A 111 -5.12 0.09 -26.73
CA ARG A 111 -6.39 0.10 -27.48
C ARG A 111 -7.20 -1.19 -27.33
N ALA A 112 -6.56 -2.31 -27.00
CA ALA A 112 -7.24 -3.59 -26.77
C ALA A 112 -7.76 -3.75 -25.33
N LEU A 113 -7.44 -2.80 -24.45
CA LEU A 113 -7.95 -2.82 -23.09
C LEU A 113 -9.43 -2.43 -23.08
N PRO A 114 -10.27 -3.03 -22.22
CA PRO A 114 -11.70 -2.76 -22.23
C PRO A 114 -11.99 -1.29 -21.94
N ASP A 115 -12.78 -0.63 -22.80
CA ASP A 115 -13.42 0.66 -22.54
C ASP A 115 -14.60 0.41 -21.60
N VAL A 116 -14.47 0.83 -20.34
CA VAL A 116 -15.51 0.60 -19.34
C VAL A 116 -16.22 1.91 -19.07
N GLU A 117 -17.39 2.03 -19.68
CA GLU A 117 -18.35 3.08 -19.36
C GLU A 117 -18.82 2.87 -17.91
N ARG A 118 -18.33 3.71 -17.02
CA ARG A 118 -18.62 3.61 -15.59
C ARG A 118 -19.93 4.34 -15.29
N SER A 119 -21.07 3.64 -15.38
CA SER A 119 -22.24 4.13 -14.66
C SER A 119 -21.93 4.09 -13.15
N ARG A 120 -22.11 5.22 -12.46
CA ARG A 120 -21.96 5.24 -11.00
C ARG A 120 -23.10 4.42 -10.42
N THR A 121 -22.76 3.23 -9.93
CA THR A 121 -23.73 2.39 -9.21
C THR A 121 -23.96 2.96 -7.80
N GLY A 122 -25.08 2.56 -7.18
CA GLY A 122 -25.61 3.17 -5.94
C GLY A 122 -24.69 3.09 -4.72
N ARG A 123 -25.22 3.48 -3.55
CA ARG A 123 -24.47 3.56 -2.27
C ARG A 123 -24.12 2.20 -1.65
N ALA A 124 -24.34 1.09 -2.36
CA ALA A 124 -24.12 -0.25 -1.83
C ALA A 124 -22.64 -0.51 -1.54
N CYS A 125 -22.35 -1.18 -0.42
CA CYS A 125 -21.03 -1.75 -0.18
C CYS A 125 -20.97 -3.12 -0.88
N ILE A 126 -20.02 -3.33 -1.78
CA ILE A 126 -19.86 -4.59 -2.52
C ILE A 126 -18.65 -5.35 -1.98
N VAL A 127 -18.90 -6.55 -1.46
CA VAL A 127 -17.84 -7.50 -1.10
C VAL A 127 -17.88 -8.66 -2.08
N ARG A 128 -16.74 -9.00 -2.67
CA ARG A 128 -16.60 -10.11 -3.63
C ARG A 128 -15.50 -11.05 -3.15
N GLU A 129 -15.67 -12.34 -3.41
CA GLU A 129 -14.60 -13.31 -3.29
C GLU A 129 -13.93 -13.51 -4.64
N VAL A 130 -12.60 -13.42 -4.67
CA VAL A 130 -11.81 -13.53 -5.89
C VAL A 130 -10.64 -14.50 -5.67
N ALA A 131 -10.21 -15.13 -6.75
CA ALA A 131 -8.96 -15.86 -6.79
C ALA A 131 -7.86 -14.97 -7.40
N VAL A 132 -6.62 -15.19 -7.00
CA VAL A 132 -5.42 -14.58 -7.58
C VAL A 132 -4.42 -15.63 -8.05
N ALA A 133 -3.60 -15.27 -9.03
CA ALA A 133 -2.52 -16.13 -9.52
C ALA A 133 -1.22 -15.92 -8.73
N ARG A 134 -1.02 -14.71 -8.19
CA ARG A 134 0.16 -14.29 -7.44
C ARG A 134 -0.22 -13.52 -6.19
N LEU A 135 0.59 -13.61 -5.14
CA LEU A 135 0.39 -12.83 -3.91
C LEU A 135 1.68 -12.17 -3.43
N LEU A 136 2.80 -12.90 -3.46
CA LEU A 136 4.11 -12.44 -3.02
C LEU A 136 4.80 -11.62 -4.11
N MET A 137 4.80 -10.31 -3.93
CA MET A 137 5.31 -9.38 -4.92
C MET A 137 6.71 -8.89 -4.52
N PRO A 138 7.74 -9.09 -5.36
CA PRO A 138 9.08 -8.61 -5.06
C PRO A 138 9.20 -7.09 -5.25
N GLU A 139 9.69 -6.38 -4.24
CA GLU A 139 10.01 -4.95 -4.30
C GLU A 139 11.51 -4.72 -4.51
N GLY A 140 12.33 -5.68 -4.11
CA GLY A 140 13.78 -5.60 -4.17
C GLY A 140 14.43 -6.88 -3.66
N SER A 141 15.75 -6.88 -3.59
CA SER A 141 16.50 -8.04 -3.09
C SER A 141 16.15 -8.32 -1.63
N GLY A 142 15.42 -9.41 -1.35
CA GLY A 142 15.01 -9.78 0.01
C GLY A 142 13.83 -8.97 0.58
N HIS A 143 13.15 -8.19 -0.26
CA HIS A 143 11.99 -7.38 0.13
C HIS A 143 10.78 -7.71 -0.74
N TYR A 144 9.66 -7.94 -0.08
CA TYR A 144 8.39 -8.29 -0.70
C TYR A 144 7.24 -7.53 -0.05
N TYR A 145 6.08 -7.51 -0.73
CA TYR A 145 4.80 -7.21 -0.11
C TYR A 145 3.76 -8.25 -0.49
N ILE A 146 2.69 -8.29 0.31
CA ILE A 146 1.46 -9.00 -0.02
C ILE A 146 0.26 -8.07 0.20
N ASN A 147 -0.78 -8.28 -0.60
CA ASN A 147 -2.08 -7.62 -0.41
C ASN A 147 -3.18 -8.66 -0.26
N PRO A 148 -3.67 -8.95 0.97
CA PRO A 148 -4.75 -9.93 1.20
C PRO A 148 -6.10 -9.52 0.60
N TYR A 149 -6.28 -8.22 0.34
CA TYR A 149 -7.51 -7.62 -0.17
C TYR A 149 -7.23 -6.63 -1.30
N VAL A 150 -8.28 -6.28 -2.05
CA VAL A 150 -8.30 -5.16 -3.00
C VAL A 150 -9.42 -4.22 -2.61
N GLY A 151 -9.17 -2.92 -2.57
CA GLY A 151 -10.09 -1.97 -1.97
C GLY A 151 -10.02 -2.00 -0.44
N CYS A 152 -10.70 -1.05 0.20
CA CYS A 152 -10.62 -0.91 1.65
C CYS A 152 -11.89 -0.25 2.20
N THR A 153 -12.61 -0.91 3.12
CA THR A 153 -13.80 -0.32 3.77
C THR A 153 -13.48 0.70 4.86
N ILE A 154 -12.20 0.92 5.18
CA ILE A 154 -11.80 2.03 6.05
C ILE A 154 -12.19 3.37 5.40
N GLY A 155 -12.06 3.46 4.07
CA GLY A 155 -12.55 4.60 3.30
C GLY A 155 -11.85 5.92 3.63
N CYS A 156 -10.54 5.91 3.92
CA CYS A 156 -9.78 7.14 4.17
C CYS A 156 -9.98 8.13 3.03
N ALA A 157 -10.46 9.34 3.31
CA ALA A 157 -10.78 10.31 2.27
C ALA A 157 -9.53 10.79 1.50
N PHE A 158 -8.38 10.74 2.16
CA PHE A 158 -7.08 11.11 1.61
C PHE A 158 -6.33 9.95 0.94
N CYS A 159 -6.93 8.76 0.83
CA CYS A 159 -6.22 7.58 0.35
C CYS A 159 -5.64 7.80 -1.05
N TYR A 160 -4.31 7.77 -1.16
CA TYR A 160 -3.60 7.94 -2.44
C TYR A 160 -3.81 6.75 -3.39
N VAL A 161 -4.26 5.62 -2.83
CA VAL A 161 -4.50 4.35 -3.52
C VAL A 161 -5.81 4.35 -4.28
N ALA A 162 -6.82 5.08 -3.81
CA ALA A 162 -8.18 5.00 -4.35
C ALA A 162 -8.21 5.11 -5.89
N PRO A 163 -7.49 6.05 -6.54
CA PRO A 163 -7.45 6.12 -8.00
C PRO A 163 -6.80 4.90 -8.68
N LEU A 164 -5.78 4.28 -8.05
CA LEU A 164 -5.10 3.09 -8.56
C LEU A 164 -5.99 1.84 -8.44
N ALA A 165 -6.64 1.66 -7.28
CA ALA A 165 -7.61 0.60 -7.07
C ALA A 165 -8.81 0.74 -8.02
N ASP A 166 -9.29 1.96 -8.21
CA ASP A 166 -10.34 2.27 -9.18
C ASP A 166 -9.90 1.96 -10.60
N LEU A 167 -8.66 2.30 -11.00
CA LEU A 167 -8.11 1.95 -12.31
C LEU A 167 -8.09 0.44 -12.53
N SER A 168 -7.50 -0.30 -11.58
CA SER A 168 -7.42 -1.76 -11.60
C SER A 168 -8.79 -2.41 -11.80
N ARG A 169 -9.77 -2.01 -10.97
CA ARG A 169 -11.15 -2.50 -11.07
C ARG A 169 -11.83 -2.14 -12.39
N GLY A 170 -11.57 -0.96 -12.91
CA GLY A 170 -12.10 -0.56 -14.22
C GLY A 170 -11.53 -1.37 -15.36
N LEU A 171 -10.24 -1.70 -15.32
CA LEU A 171 -9.64 -2.60 -16.30
C LEU A 171 -10.24 -4.02 -16.23
N GLU A 172 -10.79 -4.40 -15.08
CA GLU A 172 -11.50 -5.66 -14.86
C GLU A 172 -13.01 -5.60 -15.17
N GLY A 173 -13.52 -4.51 -15.78
CA GLY A 173 -14.93 -4.42 -16.15
C GLY A 173 -15.88 -4.15 -14.98
N LEU A 174 -15.37 -3.76 -13.81
CA LEU A 174 -16.18 -3.62 -12.61
C LEU A 174 -16.84 -2.23 -12.51
N PRO A 175 -18.04 -2.14 -11.91
CA PRO A 175 -18.72 -0.86 -11.75
C PRO A 175 -17.94 0.08 -10.84
N ALA A 176 -18.08 1.38 -11.13
CA ALA A 176 -17.56 2.43 -10.27
C ALA A 176 -18.36 2.50 -8.98
N LEU A 177 -17.64 2.51 -7.86
CA LEU A 177 -18.17 2.65 -6.52
C LEU A 177 -17.34 3.70 -5.77
N PRO A 178 -17.92 4.44 -4.82
CA PRO A 178 -17.15 5.33 -3.97
C PRO A 178 -16.07 4.56 -3.19
N TRP A 179 -14.90 5.17 -2.99
CA TRP A 179 -13.89 4.61 -2.09
C TRP A 179 -14.49 4.35 -0.70
N GLY A 180 -14.11 3.24 -0.06
CA GLY A 180 -14.76 2.77 1.18
C GLY A 180 -15.99 1.88 0.96
N ARG A 181 -16.44 1.65 -0.29
CA ARG A 181 -17.66 0.88 -0.60
C ARG A 181 -17.41 -0.40 -1.39
N TYR A 182 -16.16 -0.84 -1.51
CA TYR A 182 -15.86 -2.12 -2.14
C TYR A 182 -14.66 -2.80 -1.51
N VAL A 183 -14.71 -4.14 -1.47
CA VAL A 183 -13.57 -5.00 -1.17
C VAL A 183 -13.65 -6.28 -2.01
N ASP A 184 -12.56 -6.64 -2.66
CA ASP A 184 -12.36 -7.98 -3.18
C ASP A 184 -11.47 -8.76 -2.19
N VAL A 185 -12.01 -9.88 -1.69
CA VAL A 185 -11.37 -10.80 -0.74
C VAL A 185 -10.64 -11.88 -1.53
N LYS A 186 -9.31 -11.96 -1.39
CA LYS A 186 -8.51 -12.96 -2.10
C LYS A 186 -8.55 -14.28 -1.35
N VAL A 187 -9.56 -15.10 -1.63
CA VAL A 187 -9.87 -16.28 -0.80
C VAL A 187 -8.82 -17.38 -0.90
N ASN A 188 -8.09 -17.45 -2.03
CA ASN A 188 -7.01 -18.40 -2.28
C ASN A 188 -5.60 -17.85 -1.96
N ALA A 189 -5.51 -16.73 -1.25
CA ALA A 189 -4.26 -16.02 -1.02
C ALA A 189 -3.21 -16.89 -0.31
N ALA A 190 -3.60 -17.60 0.75
CA ALA A 190 -2.68 -18.43 1.51
C ALA A 190 -2.15 -19.60 0.67
N GLU A 191 -3.01 -20.26 -0.10
CA GLU A 191 -2.65 -21.39 -0.97
C GLU A 191 -1.69 -20.96 -2.08
N VAL A 192 -1.87 -19.75 -2.63
CA VAL A 192 -0.93 -19.16 -3.60
C VAL A 192 0.39 -18.85 -2.92
N LEU A 193 0.35 -18.22 -1.75
CA LEU A 193 1.53 -17.84 -0.99
C LEU A 193 2.38 -19.06 -0.60
N GLU A 194 1.76 -20.18 -0.20
CA GLU A 194 2.45 -21.43 0.13
C GLU A 194 3.32 -21.97 -1.00
N ARG A 195 2.89 -21.75 -2.25
CA ARG A 195 3.68 -22.14 -3.43
C ARG A 195 4.80 -21.14 -3.69
N GLU A 196 4.51 -19.85 -3.58
CA GLU A 196 5.46 -18.77 -3.88
C GLU A 196 6.62 -18.71 -2.87
N VAL A 197 6.36 -18.92 -1.57
CA VAL A 197 7.42 -18.91 -0.54
C VAL A 197 8.44 -20.05 -0.69
N ARG A 198 8.13 -21.10 -1.47
CA ARG A 198 9.07 -22.20 -1.76
C ARG A 198 10.08 -21.85 -2.85
N VAL A 199 9.76 -20.89 -3.71
CA VAL A 199 10.60 -20.48 -4.85
C VAL A 199 11.28 -19.13 -4.62
N HIS A 200 10.81 -18.37 -3.63
CA HIS A 200 11.42 -17.11 -3.21
C HIS A 200 12.25 -17.29 -1.94
N PRO A 201 13.47 -16.73 -1.86
CA PRO A 201 14.25 -16.79 -0.63
C PRO A 201 13.54 -16.00 0.49
N PRO A 202 13.58 -16.48 1.75
CA PRO A 202 13.03 -15.76 2.89
C PRO A 202 13.56 -14.34 2.98
N GLY A 203 12.66 -13.40 3.28
CA GLY A 203 12.97 -11.99 3.37
C GLY A 203 11.92 -11.22 4.16
N ILE A 204 11.96 -9.90 4.04
CA ILE A 204 11.02 -9.01 4.71
C ILE A 204 9.76 -8.89 3.86
N VAL A 205 8.59 -9.06 4.47
CA VAL A 205 7.29 -8.96 3.81
C VAL A 205 6.49 -7.81 4.41
N ARG A 206 6.23 -6.76 3.63
CA ARG A 206 5.30 -5.70 3.99
C ARG A 206 3.87 -6.19 3.80
N LEU A 207 3.05 -6.12 4.85
CA LEU A 207 1.63 -6.45 4.73
C LEU A 207 0.83 -5.17 4.44
N SER A 208 0.35 -5.07 3.20
CA SER A 208 -0.59 -4.06 2.74
C SER A 208 -0.37 -2.60 3.21
N PRO A 209 0.82 -2.00 3.12
CA PRO A 209 0.93 -0.56 3.33
C PRO A 209 0.43 0.26 2.12
N ILE A 210 0.18 -0.40 0.96
CA ILE A 210 0.09 0.27 -0.34
C ILE A 210 -1.28 0.16 -1.02
N LEU A 211 -2.09 -0.89 -0.82
CA LEU A 211 -3.37 -1.03 -1.56
C LEU A 211 -4.64 -1.14 -0.72
N THR A 212 -4.49 -1.62 0.49
CA THR A 212 -5.60 -1.98 1.36
C THR A 212 -5.11 -1.90 2.79
N ASP A 213 -5.97 -2.20 3.77
CA ASP A 213 -5.52 -2.42 5.13
C ASP A 213 -5.69 -3.91 5.46
N PRO A 214 -4.64 -4.60 5.94
CA PRO A 214 -4.70 -6.04 6.16
C PRO A 214 -5.65 -6.42 7.31
N TYR A 215 -5.98 -5.47 8.19
CA TYR A 215 -6.89 -5.68 9.32
C TYR A 215 -8.15 -4.81 9.24
N GLN A 216 -8.54 -4.37 8.03
CA GLN A 216 -9.81 -3.71 7.80
C GLN A 216 -11.00 -4.52 8.38
N PRO A 217 -12.17 -3.91 8.65
CA PRO A 217 -13.28 -4.56 9.36
C PRO A 217 -13.65 -5.99 8.91
N LEU A 218 -13.53 -6.30 7.61
CA LEU A 218 -13.81 -7.62 7.05
C LEU A 218 -12.86 -8.73 7.56
N GLU A 219 -11.63 -8.40 7.98
CA GLU A 219 -10.65 -9.37 8.49
C GLU A 219 -11.17 -10.11 9.74
N ARG A 220 -12.10 -9.51 10.52
CA ARG A 220 -12.80 -10.20 11.62
C ARG A 220 -13.39 -11.54 11.21
N ARG A 221 -13.87 -11.64 9.96
CA ARG A 221 -14.57 -12.80 9.41
C ARG A 221 -13.69 -13.56 8.42
N CYS A 222 -13.04 -12.85 7.49
CA CYS A 222 -12.33 -13.49 6.39
C CYS A 222 -10.99 -14.11 6.77
N ARG A 223 -10.31 -13.59 7.81
CA ARG A 223 -9.04 -14.12 8.33
C ARG A 223 -7.99 -14.39 7.23
N VAL A 224 -7.94 -13.57 6.18
CA VAL A 224 -7.02 -13.81 5.05
C VAL A 224 -5.61 -13.43 5.47
N THR A 225 -5.47 -12.29 6.16
CA THR A 225 -4.18 -11.84 6.70
C THR A 225 -3.61 -12.87 7.67
N ARG A 226 -4.44 -13.38 8.59
CA ARG A 226 -4.01 -14.44 9.53
C ARG A 226 -3.46 -15.67 8.80
N ARG A 227 -4.20 -16.21 7.83
CA ARG A 227 -3.75 -17.38 7.04
C ARG A 227 -2.44 -17.09 6.30
N CYS A 228 -2.28 -15.90 5.73
CA CYS A 228 -1.01 -15.50 5.14
C CYS A 228 0.14 -15.47 6.17
N LEU A 229 -0.11 -14.97 7.39
CA LEU A 229 0.90 -14.98 8.46
C LEU A 229 1.31 -16.40 8.87
N GLU A 230 0.38 -17.35 8.92
CA GLU A 230 0.69 -18.76 9.21
C GLU A 230 1.67 -19.34 8.18
N VAL A 231 1.45 -19.05 6.88
CA VAL A 231 2.33 -19.47 5.79
C VAL A 231 3.71 -18.81 5.89
N LEU A 232 3.75 -17.48 6.10
CA LEU A 232 5.01 -16.74 6.22
C LEU A 232 5.85 -17.23 7.41
N LEU A 233 5.19 -17.54 8.54
CA LEU A 233 5.84 -18.07 9.73
C LEU A 233 6.50 -19.42 9.45
N GLY A 234 5.79 -20.33 8.78
CA GLY A 234 6.32 -21.65 8.41
C GLY A 234 7.49 -21.58 7.42
N ALA A 235 7.55 -20.53 6.60
CA ALA A 235 8.60 -20.34 5.60
C ALA A 235 9.76 -19.43 6.06
N GLY A 236 9.75 -18.92 7.29
CA GLY A 236 10.85 -18.12 7.86
C GLY A 236 10.95 -16.68 7.34
N PHE A 237 9.87 -16.14 6.78
CA PHE A 237 9.79 -14.73 6.37
C PHE A 237 9.54 -13.81 7.56
N SER A 238 9.88 -12.53 7.44
CA SER A 238 9.72 -11.54 8.51
C SER A 238 8.65 -10.50 8.14
N PRO A 239 7.46 -10.50 8.76
CA PRO A 239 6.41 -9.56 8.43
C PRO A 239 6.65 -8.18 9.04
N VAL A 240 6.43 -7.13 8.25
CA VAL A 240 6.27 -5.74 8.70
C VAL A 240 4.84 -5.32 8.37
N ILE A 241 4.03 -5.16 9.40
CA ILE A 241 2.61 -4.86 9.27
C ILE A 241 2.40 -3.36 9.50
N LEU A 242 1.68 -2.69 8.61
CA LEU A 242 1.13 -1.36 8.87
C LEU A 242 -0.40 -1.43 8.77
N THR A 243 -1.10 -0.95 9.78
CA THR A 243 -2.57 -0.96 9.80
C THR A 243 -3.13 0.26 10.55
N ARG A 244 -4.43 0.48 10.39
CA ARG A 244 -5.26 1.46 11.10
C ARG A 244 -6.24 0.78 12.05
N ALA A 245 -6.13 -0.53 12.24
CA ALA A 245 -6.99 -1.32 13.10
C ALA A 245 -6.22 -1.91 14.28
N GLY A 246 -6.73 -1.71 15.49
CA GLY A 246 -6.18 -2.30 16.71
C GLY A 246 -6.32 -3.83 16.74
N ARG A 247 -7.14 -4.40 15.85
CA ARG A 247 -7.35 -5.85 15.68
C ARG A 247 -6.09 -6.68 15.49
N VAL A 248 -5.01 -6.09 15.00
CA VAL A 248 -3.73 -6.80 14.84
C VAL A 248 -3.32 -7.59 16.08
N VAL A 249 -3.78 -7.18 17.27
CA VAL A 249 -3.61 -7.91 18.54
C VAL A 249 -4.20 -9.33 18.58
N GLU A 250 -5.16 -9.65 17.72
CA GLU A 250 -5.76 -10.98 17.62
C GLU A 250 -4.81 -12.02 17.03
N ASP A 251 -3.79 -11.58 16.30
CA ASP A 251 -2.78 -12.45 15.70
C ASP A 251 -1.45 -12.41 16.48
N LEU A 252 -1.45 -11.86 17.72
CA LEU A 252 -0.25 -11.84 18.58
C LEU A 252 0.30 -13.23 18.90
N ASP A 253 -0.56 -14.24 18.92
CA ASP A 253 -0.15 -15.63 19.10
C ASP A 253 0.79 -16.11 18.00
N LEU A 254 0.61 -15.61 16.76
CA LEU A 254 1.48 -15.84 15.61
C LEU A 254 2.66 -14.87 15.61
N LEU A 255 2.41 -13.58 15.79
CA LEU A 255 3.43 -12.52 15.64
C LEU A 255 4.63 -12.72 16.56
N ARG A 256 4.40 -13.19 17.80
CA ARG A 256 5.46 -13.48 18.78
C ARG A 256 6.35 -14.68 18.41
N ARG A 257 5.93 -15.51 17.46
CA ARG A 257 6.65 -16.73 17.05
C ARG A 257 7.62 -16.48 15.89
N PHE A 258 7.47 -15.34 15.19
CA PHE A 258 8.42 -14.95 14.16
C PHE A 258 9.78 -14.62 14.77
N ARG A 259 10.86 -14.98 14.07
CA ARG A 259 12.20 -14.56 14.45
C ARG A 259 12.31 -13.03 14.47
N ALA A 260 11.66 -12.37 13.53
CA ALA A 260 11.52 -10.92 13.48
C ALA A 260 10.15 -10.56 12.91
N ALA A 261 9.41 -9.72 13.62
CA ALA A 261 8.17 -9.12 13.16
C ALA A 261 8.05 -7.71 13.72
N ALA A 262 7.43 -6.81 12.96
CA ALA A 262 7.12 -5.47 13.41
C ALA A 262 5.67 -5.10 13.11
N VAL A 263 5.03 -4.45 14.08
CA VAL A 263 3.65 -3.95 13.95
C VAL A 263 3.63 -2.44 14.05
N GLY A 264 3.11 -1.82 13.00
CA GLY A 264 2.93 -0.38 12.87
C GLY A 264 1.47 0.00 12.86
N LEU A 265 1.14 1.05 13.60
CA LEU A 265 -0.18 1.69 13.54
C LEU A 265 -0.06 3.08 12.92
N SER A 266 -0.91 3.40 11.95
CA SER A 266 -1.08 4.79 11.51
C SER A 266 -1.84 5.57 12.57
N VAL A 267 -1.27 6.68 13.04
CA VAL A 267 -1.84 7.56 14.07
C VAL A 267 -1.70 9.01 13.57
N PRO A 268 -2.57 9.46 12.65
CA PRO A 268 -2.41 10.72 11.92
C PRO A 268 -2.75 11.96 12.75
N THR A 269 -3.37 11.78 13.91
CA THR A 269 -3.79 12.82 14.87
C THR A 269 -3.93 12.18 16.24
N ASP A 270 -3.93 13.01 17.28
CA ASP A 270 -4.26 12.61 18.64
C ASP A 270 -5.73 12.87 19.01
N ASP A 271 -6.52 13.46 18.12
CA ASP A 271 -7.95 13.73 18.27
C ASP A 271 -8.81 12.76 17.43
N ASP A 272 -9.64 12.00 18.11
CA ASP A 272 -10.50 11.00 17.52
C ASP A 272 -11.63 11.58 16.66
N ARG A 273 -12.06 12.82 16.95
CA ARG A 273 -13.06 13.56 16.17
C ARG A 273 -12.50 13.91 14.80
N VAL A 274 -11.24 14.35 14.76
CA VAL A 274 -10.51 14.59 13.51
C VAL A 274 -10.37 13.27 12.75
N ARG A 275 -9.88 12.20 13.40
CA ARG A 275 -9.75 10.87 12.78
C ARG A 275 -11.06 10.41 12.15
N GLN A 276 -12.20 10.53 12.84
CA GLN A 276 -13.50 10.06 12.33
C GLN A 276 -13.90 10.75 11.01
N ARG A 277 -13.51 12.02 10.81
CA ARG A 277 -13.83 12.76 9.58
C ARG A 277 -13.00 12.29 8.38
N PHE A 278 -11.73 11.94 8.60
CA PHE A 278 -10.79 11.59 7.55
C PHE A 278 -10.66 10.08 7.31
N GLU A 279 -10.86 9.25 8.32
CA GLU A 279 -10.72 7.78 8.32
C GLU A 279 -11.95 7.11 8.99
N PRO A 280 -13.15 7.23 8.41
CA PRO A 280 -14.41 6.90 9.10
C PRO A 280 -14.56 5.42 9.48
N GLY A 281 -13.93 4.50 8.74
CA GLY A 281 -13.98 3.06 9.01
C GLY A 281 -12.76 2.50 9.74
N ALA A 282 -11.82 3.34 10.18
CA ALA A 282 -10.65 2.90 10.94
C ALA A 282 -10.96 2.79 12.43
N ASP A 283 -10.17 2.03 13.19
CA ASP A 283 -10.36 1.92 14.64
C ASP A 283 -9.99 3.25 15.35
N PRO A 284 -10.59 3.55 16.51
CA PRO A 284 -10.22 4.67 17.39
C PRO A 284 -8.74 4.79 17.71
N ILE A 285 -8.22 6.01 17.80
CA ILE A 285 -6.83 6.28 18.20
C ILE A 285 -6.52 5.61 19.55
N PRO A 286 -7.37 5.66 20.60
CA PRO A 286 -7.12 4.91 21.83
C PRO A 286 -6.93 3.40 21.61
N GLU A 287 -7.71 2.77 20.72
CA GLU A 287 -7.57 1.35 20.40
C GLU A 287 -6.26 1.05 19.65
N ARG A 288 -5.82 1.97 18.77
CA ARG A 288 -4.51 1.85 18.09
C ARG A 288 -3.34 1.92 19.08
N LEU A 289 -3.42 2.83 20.06
CA LEU A 289 -2.39 2.94 21.10
C LEU A 289 -2.36 1.71 22.01
N GLU A 290 -3.53 1.20 22.40
CA GLU A 290 -3.61 -0.04 23.18
C GLU A 290 -3.06 -1.23 22.39
N ALA A 291 -3.30 -1.29 21.07
CA ALA A 291 -2.72 -2.31 20.23
C ALA A 291 -1.19 -2.25 20.18
N LEU A 292 -0.61 -1.05 20.02
CA LEU A 292 0.84 -0.85 20.09
C LEU A 292 1.40 -1.30 21.44
N LYS A 293 0.74 -0.92 22.54
CA LYS A 293 1.13 -1.35 23.88
C LYS A 293 1.14 -2.87 24.01
N ARG A 294 0.06 -3.54 23.60
CA ARG A 294 -0.06 -5.01 23.68
C ARG A 294 0.97 -5.74 22.81
N CYS A 295 1.27 -5.22 21.63
CA CYS A 295 2.32 -5.78 20.77
C CYS A 295 3.70 -5.67 21.44
N ARG A 296 4.02 -4.50 22.02
CA ARG A 296 5.26 -4.26 22.76
C ARG A 296 5.36 -5.15 23.99
N ASP A 297 4.30 -5.25 24.78
CA ASP A 297 4.23 -6.10 25.98
C ASP A 297 4.44 -7.59 25.62
N ALA A 298 4.09 -7.99 24.39
CA ALA A 298 4.32 -9.33 23.85
C ALA A 298 5.71 -9.52 23.21
N GLY A 299 6.60 -8.52 23.28
CA GLY A 299 7.95 -8.57 22.72
C GLY A 299 8.03 -8.36 21.20
N VAL A 300 6.94 -7.93 20.56
CA VAL A 300 6.92 -7.60 19.12
C VAL A 300 7.38 -6.15 18.95
N ARG A 301 8.26 -5.89 17.97
CA ARG A 301 8.70 -4.52 17.67
C ARG A 301 7.54 -3.69 17.16
N THR A 302 7.54 -2.40 17.49
CA THR A 302 6.44 -1.52 17.13
C THR A 302 6.92 -0.20 16.56
N PHE A 303 6.16 0.34 15.61
CA PHE A 303 6.40 1.66 15.04
C PHE A 303 5.09 2.43 14.89
N ALA A 304 5.17 3.74 14.70
CA ALA A 304 4.01 4.56 14.35
C ALA A 304 4.24 5.32 13.05
N VAL A 305 3.14 5.56 12.34
CA VAL A 305 3.13 6.40 11.15
C VAL A 305 2.16 7.55 11.38
N VAL A 306 2.69 8.75 11.55
CA VAL A 306 1.93 10.01 11.59
C VAL A 306 1.83 10.54 10.16
N GLN A 307 0.99 9.88 9.37
CA GLN A 307 0.77 10.23 7.97
C GLN A 307 -0.70 9.99 7.57
N PRO A 308 -1.36 11.00 6.99
CA PRO A 308 -0.90 12.39 6.88
C PRO A 308 -0.92 13.07 8.26
N MET A 309 -0.10 14.10 8.46
CA MET A 309 -0.27 15.02 9.59
C MET A 309 -1.64 15.71 9.49
N LEU A 310 -2.59 15.29 10.32
CA LEU A 310 -3.90 15.93 10.48
C LEU A 310 -3.87 16.93 11.65
N PRO A 311 -4.90 17.77 11.83
CA PRO A 311 -4.93 18.65 12.99
C PRO A 311 -4.73 17.89 14.31
N MET A 312 -3.80 18.37 15.14
CA MET A 312 -3.34 17.64 16.34
C MET A 312 -2.62 18.57 17.32
N ASP A 313 -2.35 18.06 18.51
CA ASP A 313 -1.31 18.57 19.42
C ASP A 313 -0.04 17.69 19.29
N PRO A 314 1.05 18.20 18.68
CA PRO A 314 2.27 17.42 18.46
C PRO A 314 2.93 16.88 19.73
N GLU A 315 2.95 17.65 20.82
CA GLU A 315 3.59 17.23 22.06
C GLU A 315 2.76 16.16 22.78
N ARG A 316 1.43 16.30 22.74
CA ARG A 316 0.51 15.29 23.30
C ARG A 316 0.56 13.99 22.49
N LEU A 317 0.56 14.08 21.16
CA LEU A 317 0.70 12.91 20.29
C LEU A 317 2.03 12.19 20.55
N ALA A 318 3.15 12.93 20.53
CA ALA A 318 4.48 12.36 20.77
C ALA A 318 4.61 11.76 22.18
N GLY A 319 4.02 12.40 23.19
CA GLY A 319 3.98 11.89 24.56
C GLY A 319 3.26 10.55 24.69
N ARG A 320 2.18 10.35 23.92
CA ARG A 320 1.40 9.09 23.91
C ARG A 320 2.09 7.99 23.10
N LEU A 321 2.75 8.34 22.00
CA LEU A 321 3.37 7.36 21.09
C LEU A 321 4.76 6.91 21.54
N ALA A 322 5.60 7.83 22.03
CA ALA A 322 6.99 7.53 22.34
C ALA A 322 7.23 6.32 23.26
N PRO A 323 6.45 6.08 24.34
CA PRO A 323 6.66 4.88 25.16
C PRO A 323 6.23 3.58 24.46
N LEU A 324 5.53 3.68 23.34
CA LEU A 324 4.90 2.55 22.65
C LEU A 324 5.62 2.14 21.37
N VAL A 325 6.60 2.91 20.87
CA VAL A 325 7.22 2.68 19.55
C VAL A 325 8.74 2.80 19.56
N ASP A 326 9.40 2.02 18.70
CA ASP A 326 10.85 2.05 18.51
C ASP A 326 11.26 3.14 17.50
N CYS A 327 10.37 3.42 16.55
CA CYS A 327 10.53 4.50 15.58
C CYS A 327 9.20 5.08 15.14
N VAL A 328 9.27 6.28 14.56
CA VAL A 328 8.13 6.99 13.99
C VAL A 328 8.46 7.48 12.59
N ARG A 329 7.50 7.37 11.68
CA ARG A 329 7.50 8.06 10.40
C ARG A 329 6.50 9.20 10.45
N VAL A 330 6.87 10.35 9.93
CA VAL A 330 6.01 11.54 9.83
C VAL A 330 6.00 12.00 8.39
N ASP A 331 4.82 12.28 7.85
CA ASP A 331 4.69 12.85 6.52
C ASP A 331 3.40 13.68 6.41
N ARG A 332 3.42 14.64 5.49
CA ARG A 332 2.37 15.61 5.27
C ARG A 332 1.17 15.03 4.53
N MET A 333 0.10 15.84 4.44
CA MET A 333 -0.96 15.60 3.48
C MET A 333 -0.47 15.94 2.07
N HIS A 334 -0.78 15.06 1.13
CA HIS A 334 -0.58 15.24 -0.31
C HIS A 334 -1.96 15.42 -0.98
N ASP A 335 -2.02 16.10 -2.12
CA ASP A 335 -3.28 16.38 -2.86
C ASP A 335 -4.29 17.24 -2.07
N LEU A 336 -3.80 18.34 -1.49
CA LEU A 336 -4.60 19.30 -0.71
C LEU A 336 -5.80 19.89 -1.46
N PRO A 337 -5.74 20.24 -2.76
CA PRO A 337 -6.89 20.80 -3.47
C PRO A 337 -8.13 19.92 -3.38
N ARG A 338 -7.98 18.60 -3.43
CA ARG A 338 -9.08 17.64 -3.30
C ARG A 338 -9.67 17.57 -1.88
N LEU A 339 -8.87 17.89 -0.86
CA LEU A 339 -9.18 17.64 0.54
C LEU A 339 -9.52 18.90 1.33
N ARG A 340 -9.30 20.09 0.77
CA ARG A 340 -9.55 21.39 1.42
C ARG A 340 -10.94 21.48 2.07
N GLY A 341 -11.98 21.07 1.35
CA GLY A 341 -13.36 21.06 1.88
C GLY A 341 -13.58 20.16 3.10
N LEU A 342 -12.75 19.12 3.30
CA LEU A 342 -12.80 18.29 4.51
C LEU A 342 -12.18 18.99 5.71
N TYR A 343 -11.10 19.74 5.51
CA TYR A 343 -10.48 20.57 6.55
C TYR A 343 -11.41 21.72 6.95
N GLU A 344 -12.05 22.38 5.99
CA GLU A 344 -13.10 23.39 6.24
C GLU A 344 -14.27 22.80 7.03
N ALA A 345 -14.79 21.65 6.59
CA ALA A 345 -15.88 20.97 7.30
C ALA A 345 -15.48 20.39 8.67
N ALA A 346 -14.18 20.24 8.93
CA ALA A 346 -13.64 19.89 10.24
C ALA A 346 -13.40 21.12 11.14
N GLY A 347 -13.68 22.33 10.63
CA GLY A 347 -13.48 23.59 11.36
C GLY A 347 -12.03 24.04 11.44
N MET A 348 -11.13 23.50 10.60
CA MET A 348 -9.69 23.77 10.65
C MET A 348 -9.10 24.02 9.25
N PRO A 349 -9.59 25.03 8.51
CA PRO A 349 -9.12 25.33 7.16
C PRO A 349 -7.61 25.63 7.09
N GLU A 350 -7.05 26.25 8.12
CA GLU A 350 -5.63 26.58 8.22
C GLU A 350 -4.71 25.35 8.26
N ALA A 351 -5.25 24.18 8.61
CA ALA A 351 -4.51 22.92 8.61
C ALA A 351 -4.40 22.29 7.20
N ALA A 352 -4.99 22.91 6.18
CA ALA A 352 -4.81 22.56 4.77
C ALA A 352 -3.73 23.40 4.07
N GLU A 353 -2.86 24.07 4.83
CA GLU A 353 -1.86 25.01 4.31
C GLU A 353 -0.42 24.59 4.65
N GLU A 354 0.54 24.96 3.78
CA GLU A 354 1.97 24.68 3.95
C GLU A 354 2.53 25.02 5.35
N PRO A 355 2.20 26.19 5.94
CA PRO A 355 2.72 26.56 7.25
C PRO A 355 2.27 25.63 8.38
N PHE A 356 1.10 24.97 8.26
CA PHE A 356 0.67 23.98 9.23
C PHE A 356 1.59 22.76 9.21
N PHE A 357 1.88 22.20 8.03
CA PHE A 357 2.74 21.03 7.91
C PHE A 357 4.17 21.32 8.40
N ALA A 358 4.74 22.46 8.00
CA ALA A 358 6.08 22.85 8.43
C ALA A 358 6.20 22.98 9.96
N ARG A 359 5.24 23.65 10.61
CA ARG A 359 5.24 23.81 12.08
C ARG A 359 4.99 22.49 12.80
N THR A 360 4.02 21.71 12.33
CA THR A 360 3.65 20.43 12.93
C THR A 360 4.79 19.43 12.82
N GLU A 361 5.45 19.33 11.67
CA GLU A 361 6.61 18.45 11.49
C GLU A 361 7.77 18.86 12.41
N ALA A 362 8.12 20.15 12.44
CA ALA A 362 9.17 20.65 13.33
C ALA A 362 8.88 20.35 14.81
N ALA A 363 7.62 20.52 15.24
CA ALA A 363 7.18 20.22 16.59
C ALA A 363 7.25 18.72 16.91
N LEU A 364 6.75 17.85 16.01
CA LEU A 364 6.85 16.39 16.15
C LEU A 364 8.32 15.94 16.21
N ARG A 365 9.16 16.45 15.31
CA ARG A 365 10.61 16.17 15.29
C ARG A 365 11.28 16.48 16.60
N LYS A 366 11.04 17.69 17.13
CA LYS A 366 11.55 18.10 18.44
C LYS A 366 11.02 17.21 19.57
N ALA A 367 9.72 16.93 19.59
CA ALA A 367 9.06 16.19 20.66
C ALA A 367 9.52 14.73 20.74
N PHE A 368 9.66 14.04 19.60
CA PHE A 368 10.16 12.66 19.54
C PHE A 368 11.67 12.58 19.79
N ALA A 369 12.46 13.53 19.28
CA ALA A 369 13.90 13.59 19.56
C ALA A 369 14.18 13.73 21.07
N LYS A 370 13.43 14.61 21.77
CA LYS A 370 13.48 14.75 23.24
C LYS A 370 13.22 13.42 23.96
N ARG A 371 12.42 12.54 23.36
CA ARG A 371 12.01 11.24 23.92
C ARG A 371 12.84 10.07 23.37
N ARG A 372 13.91 10.35 22.61
CA ARG A 372 14.84 9.36 22.01
C ARG A 372 14.16 8.34 21.08
N VAL A 373 13.08 8.75 20.41
CA VAL A 373 12.43 7.92 19.38
C VAL A 373 13.11 8.19 18.04
N ARG A 374 13.49 7.13 17.32
CA ARG A 374 14.12 7.22 16.00
C ARG A 374 13.11 7.68 14.95
N PHE A 375 13.54 8.55 14.04
CA PHE A 375 12.78 8.86 12.83
C PHE A 375 13.14 7.87 11.72
N ASP A 376 12.11 7.27 11.11
CA ASP A 376 12.28 6.50 9.88
C ASP A 376 12.08 7.44 8.68
N GLU A 377 13.17 7.73 7.97
CA GLU A 377 13.16 8.66 6.84
C GLU A 377 13.13 7.94 5.47
N MET A 378 13.22 6.59 5.42
CA MET A 378 13.51 5.88 4.16
C MET A 378 12.88 4.48 4.02
N ASP A 379 11.78 4.17 4.74
CA ASP A 379 11.23 2.81 4.73
C ASP A 379 12.32 1.77 5.10
N ASP A 380 13.15 2.11 6.10
CA ASP A 380 14.23 1.25 6.61
C ASP A 380 13.64 0.06 7.39
N LEU A 381 13.11 -0.90 6.64
CA LEU A 381 12.46 -2.08 7.19
C LEU A 381 13.42 -2.92 8.04
N SER A 382 14.70 -2.96 7.66
CA SER A 382 15.73 -3.66 8.42
C SER A 382 15.94 -3.01 9.77
N GLY A 383 16.02 -1.68 9.85
CA GLY A 383 16.08 -0.95 11.12
C GLY A 383 14.78 -1.06 11.93
N ILE A 384 13.61 -1.09 11.28
CA ILE A 384 12.32 -1.35 11.97
C ILE A 384 12.33 -2.73 12.63
N LEU A 385 12.86 -3.75 11.95
CA LEU A 385 12.98 -5.11 12.49
C LEU A 385 14.19 -5.28 13.42
N GLY A 386 15.11 -4.31 13.45
CA GLY A 386 16.38 -4.39 14.19
C GLY A 386 17.31 -5.48 13.66
N LEU A 387 17.35 -5.67 12.34
CA LEU A 387 18.20 -6.63 11.62
C LEU A 387 19.55 -6.02 11.18
N GLY A 388 20.00 -4.96 11.84
CA GLY A 388 21.23 -4.22 11.53
C GLY A 388 22.45 -4.66 12.32
#